data_AF-A0A2V6GIS0-F1
#
_entry.id   AF-A0A2V6GIS0-F1
#
_cell.length_a   1.000
_cell.length_b   1.000
_cell.length_c   1.000
_cell.angle_alpha   90.00
_cell.angle_beta   90.00
_cell.angle_gamma   90.00
#
_symmetry.space_group_name_H-M   'P 1'
#
loop_
_entity.id
_entity.type
_entity.pdbx_description
1 polymer ?
#
loop_
_entity_poly.entity_id
_entity_poly.type
_entity_poly.pdbx_seq_one_letter_code
_entity_poly.pdbx_strand_id
1 'polypeptide(L)'
;MNAAKITRTSKSNLAVAFISLGRERRRDITTFYAFCRVIDDIADDVDLTVEEKRCRLSQWREWVRTPRPNESSFADDVRRLMKKYAVAPEMLEEIIGGVEMDLSIKRYQTFEELRVYCYRVASAVGLVSIEIFGYRNSACKEYAIQLG
;
A
#
# COMPACT_ATOMS: atom_id res chain seq x y z
N MET A 1 12.79 -0.06 -11.52
CA MET A 1 11.42 0.42 -11.84
C MET A 1 11.29 1.86 -11.35
N ASN A 2 10.58 2.74 -12.07
CA ASN A 2 10.40 4.15 -11.66
C ASN A 2 8.97 4.36 -11.15
N ALA A 3 8.81 4.79 -9.89
CA ALA A 3 7.51 4.98 -9.24
C ALA A 3 6.55 5.91 -10.01
N ALA A 4 7.09 6.94 -10.69
CA ALA A 4 6.30 7.84 -11.52
C ALA A 4 5.72 7.15 -12.76
N LYS A 5 6.46 6.17 -13.32
CA LYS A 5 5.97 5.36 -14.44
C LYS A 5 4.86 4.42 -14.00
N ILE A 6 4.99 3.78 -12.83
CA ILE A 6 3.96 2.89 -12.27
C ILE A 6 2.66 3.68 -12.00
N THR A 7 2.75 4.81 -11.30
CA THR A 7 1.60 5.63 -10.90
C THR A 7 0.86 6.23 -12.10
N ARG A 8 1.57 6.66 -13.16
CA ARG A 8 0.92 7.21 -14.36
C ARG A 8 0.12 6.16 -15.13
N THR A 9 0.43 4.88 -14.97
CA THR A 9 -0.20 3.79 -15.73
C THR A 9 -1.48 3.28 -15.06
N SER A 10 -1.74 3.62 -13.79
CA SER A 10 -2.82 3.04 -12.99
C SER A 10 -4.23 3.63 -13.23
N LYS A 11 -4.37 4.67 -14.08
CA LYS A 11 -5.66 5.36 -14.38
C LYS A 11 -6.45 5.85 -13.14
N SER A 12 -5.81 6.01 -11.98
CA SER A 12 -6.51 6.43 -10.75
C SER A 12 -6.73 7.94 -10.68
N ASN A 13 -7.96 8.35 -10.30
CA ASN A 13 -8.31 9.74 -10.01
C ASN A 13 -7.55 10.32 -8.81
N LEU A 14 -6.92 9.46 -7.99
CA LEU A 14 -6.17 9.86 -6.80
C LEU A 14 -4.92 10.70 -7.15
N ALA A 15 -4.34 10.48 -8.34
CA ALA A 15 -3.21 11.27 -8.83
C ALA A 15 -3.55 12.77 -8.98
N VAL A 16 -4.82 13.11 -9.25
CA VAL A 16 -5.29 14.50 -9.35
C VAL A 16 -5.33 15.16 -7.97
N ALA A 17 -5.72 14.42 -6.92
CA ALA A 17 -5.76 14.93 -5.55
C ALA A 17 -4.36 15.37 -5.05
N PHE A 18 -3.30 14.72 -5.54
CA PHE A 18 -1.91 15.01 -5.15
C PHE A 18 -1.31 16.27 -5.81
N ILE A 19 -2.00 16.89 -6.76
CA ILE A 19 -1.56 18.15 -7.38
C ILE A 19 -1.50 19.27 -6.35
N SER A 20 -2.33 19.24 -5.30
CA SER A 20 -2.30 20.23 -4.22
C SER A 20 -1.07 20.12 -3.30
N LEU A 21 -0.33 19.01 -3.35
CA LEU A 21 0.83 18.76 -2.49
C LEU A 21 2.09 19.46 -3.02
N GLY A 22 2.93 19.93 -2.09
CA GLY A 22 4.29 20.37 -2.40
C GLY A 22 5.11 19.26 -3.10
N ARG A 23 6.08 19.66 -3.91
CA ARG A 23 6.85 18.77 -4.81
C ARG A 23 7.38 17.51 -4.13
N GLU A 24 7.89 17.66 -2.91
CA GLU A 24 8.45 16.55 -2.14
C GLU A 24 7.38 15.55 -1.70
N ARG A 25 6.30 16.01 -1.05
CA ARG A 25 5.18 15.15 -0.65
C ARG A 25 4.51 14.49 -1.84
N ARG A 26 4.42 15.17 -2.98
CA ARG A 26 3.90 14.57 -4.22
C ARG A 26 4.77 13.40 -4.69
N ARG A 27 6.10 13.53 -4.64
CA ARG A 27 7.01 12.42 -4.96
C ARG A 27 6.80 11.26 -3.99
N ASP A 28 6.70 11.55 -2.70
CA ASP A 28 6.64 10.51 -1.69
C ASP A 28 5.28 9.77 -1.73
N ILE A 29 4.15 10.47 -1.89
CA ILE A 29 2.86 9.78 -2.09
C ILE A 29 2.84 8.96 -3.40
N THR A 30 3.56 9.40 -4.43
CA THR A 30 3.73 8.62 -5.67
C THR A 30 4.52 7.34 -5.40
N THR A 31 5.54 7.37 -4.55
CA THR A 31 6.25 6.16 -4.09
C THR A 31 5.32 5.24 -3.32
N PHE A 32 4.55 5.75 -2.36
CA PHE A 32 3.61 4.90 -1.62
C PHE A 32 2.53 4.28 -2.52
N TYR A 33 1.98 5.07 -3.45
CA TYR A 33 0.99 4.56 -4.40
C TYR A 33 1.58 3.52 -5.36
N ALA A 34 2.83 3.71 -5.80
CA ALA A 34 3.54 2.70 -6.59
C ALA A 34 3.78 1.40 -5.79
N PHE A 35 3.99 1.47 -4.48
CA PHE A 35 4.01 0.27 -3.62
C PHE A 35 2.68 -0.47 -3.66
N CYS A 36 1.56 0.23 -3.39
CA CYS A 36 0.23 -0.38 -3.44
C CYS A 36 0.00 -1.09 -4.78
N ARG A 37 0.35 -0.41 -5.88
CA ARG A 37 0.20 -0.98 -7.22
C ARG A 37 1.06 -2.22 -7.46
N VAL A 38 2.29 -2.26 -6.94
CA VAL A 38 3.14 -3.46 -7.04
C VAL A 38 2.53 -4.64 -6.29
N ILE A 39 1.93 -4.40 -5.12
CA ILE A 39 1.26 -5.45 -4.35
C ILE A 39 0.01 -5.96 -5.10
N ASP A 40 -0.83 -5.05 -5.61
CA ASP A 40 -2.00 -5.42 -6.42
C ASP A 40 -1.60 -6.19 -7.69
N ASP A 41 -0.59 -5.70 -8.42
CA ASP A 41 -0.11 -6.34 -9.66
C ASP A 41 0.37 -7.78 -9.40
N ILE A 42 0.91 -8.10 -8.21
CA ILE A 42 1.25 -9.49 -7.84
C ILE A 42 0.00 -10.36 -7.72
N ALA A 43 -1.06 -9.86 -7.09
CA ALA A 43 -2.29 -10.64 -6.93
C ALA A 43 -3.08 -10.77 -8.24
N ASP A 44 -3.05 -9.75 -9.08
CA ASP A 44 -3.74 -9.71 -10.37
C ASP A 44 -3.01 -10.44 -11.50
N ASP A 45 -1.72 -10.79 -11.32
CA ASP A 45 -0.92 -11.46 -12.33
C ASP A 45 -1.53 -12.81 -12.74
N VAL A 46 -1.95 -12.94 -14.00
CA VAL A 46 -2.62 -14.15 -14.51
C VAL A 46 -1.66 -15.29 -14.81
N ASP A 47 -0.36 -15.00 -14.93
CA ASP A 47 0.67 -15.97 -15.28
C ASP A 47 1.25 -16.65 -14.03
N LEU A 48 0.93 -16.18 -12.82
CA LEU A 48 1.40 -16.74 -11.55
C LEU A 48 0.38 -17.69 -10.90
N THR A 49 0.89 -18.78 -10.36
CA THR A 49 0.15 -19.63 -9.43
C THR A 49 -0.14 -18.93 -8.11
N VAL A 50 -1.13 -19.41 -7.36
CA VAL A 50 -1.49 -18.83 -6.05
C VAL A 50 -0.30 -18.92 -5.07
N GLU A 51 0.46 -20.00 -5.13
CA GLU A 51 1.64 -20.23 -4.30
C GLU A 51 2.76 -19.23 -4.63
N GLU A 52 3.00 -18.94 -5.91
CA GLU A 52 3.97 -17.93 -6.34
C GLU A 52 3.55 -16.52 -5.90
N LYS A 53 2.26 -16.19 -6.00
CA LYS A 53 1.72 -14.91 -5.50
C LYS A 53 1.95 -14.76 -4.01
N ARG A 54 1.60 -15.78 -3.21
CA ARG A 54 1.86 -15.79 -1.76
C ARG A 54 3.33 -15.65 -1.44
N CYS A 55 4.20 -16.36 -2.16
CA CYS A 55 5.64 -16.27 -1.97
C CYS A 55 6.15 -14.83 -2.20
N ARG A 56 5.74 -14.19 -3.30
CA ARG A 56 6.12 -12.80 -3.62
C ARG A 56 5.56 -11.79 -2.62
N LEU A 57 4.31 -11.94 -2.17
CA LEU A 57 3.73 -11.09 -1.12
C LEU A 57 4.47 -11.27 0.22
N SER A 58 4.84 -12.51 0.57
CA SER A 58 5.66 -12.80 1.76
C SER A 58 7.05 -12.16 1.67
N GLN A 59 7.69 -12.20 0.50
CA GLN A 59 8.96 -11.50 0.27
C GLN A 59 8.81 -9.99 0.52
N TRP A 60 7.72 -9.38 0.03
CA TRP A 60 7.44 -7.96 0.28
C TRP A 60 7.24 -7.66 1.77
N ARG A 61 6.59 -8.52 2.55
CA ARG A 61 6.50 -8.37 4.02
C ARG A 61 7.89 -8.34 4.67
N GLU A 62 8.81 -9.18 4.21
CA GLU A 62 10.17 -9.16 4.73
C GLU A 62 10.94 -7.90 4.31
N TRP A 63 10.79 -7.48 3.05
CA TRP A 63 11.48 -6.33 2.49
C TRP A 63 11.04 -5.01 3.12
N VAL A 64 9.78 -4.85 3.54
CA VAL A 64 9.34 -3.62 4.23
C VAL A 64 9.97 -3.48 5.63
N ARG A 65 10.34 -4.59 6.28
CA ARG A 65 10.96 -4.56 7.62
C ARG A 65 12.46 -4.29 7.57
N THR A 66 13.18 -5.00 6.71
CA THR A 66 14.64 -4.94 6.68
C THR A 66 15.19 -5.15 5.27
N PRO A 67 16.34 -4.57 4.92
CA PRO A 67 17.03 -4.91 3.69
C PRO A 67 17.32 -6.41 3.58
N ARG A 68 17.06 -6.98 2.41
CA ARG A 68 17.35 -8.39 2.10
C ARG A 68 18.21 -8.53 0.83
N PRO A 69 19.02 -9.59 0.72
CA PRO A 69 19.66 -9.94 -0.55
C PRO A 69 18.61 -10.15 -1.65
N ASN A 70 18.92 -9.70 -2.87
CA ASN A 70 18.03 -9.82 -4.05
C ASN A 70 16.66 -9.15 -3.91
N GLU A 71 16.50 -8.20 -2.99
CA GLU A 71 15.27 -7.42 -2.91
C GLU A 71 15.05 -6.54 -4.15
N SER A 72 13.79 -6.18 -4.41
CA SER A 72 13.50 -5.16 -5.40
C SER A 72 14.23 -3.86 -5.08
N SER A 73 14.88 -3.26 -6.08
CA SER A 73 15.47 -1.91 -5.95
C SER A 73 14.50 -0.86 -5.42
N PHE A 74 13.20 -1.10 -5.56
CA PHE A 74 12.14 -0.23 -5.07
C PHE A 74 11.85 -0.39 -3.57
N ALA A 75 12.17 -1.53 -2.95
CA ALA A 75 11.93 -1.76 -1.52
C ALA A 75 12.68 -0.74 -0.63
N ASP A 76 13.86 -0.32 -1.07
CA ASP A 76 14.66 0.69 -0.38
C ASP A 76 14.03 2.09 -0.42
N ASP A 77 13.38 2.46 -1.53
CA ASP A 77 12.58 3.69 -1.61
C ASP A 77 11.40 3.66 -0.65
N VAL A 78 10.72 2.52 -0.54
CA VAL A 78 9.59 2.31 0.38
C VAL A 78 10.05 2.45 1.83
N ARG A 79 11.15 1.79 2.22
CA ARG A 79 11.69 1.90 3.58
C ARG A 79 12.17 3.31 3.92
N ARG A 80 12.79 4.03 2.97
CA ARG A 80 13.13 5.44 3.16
C ARG A 80 11.91 6.30 3.43
N LEU A 81 10.83 6.09 2.67
CA LEU A 81 9.55 6.77 2.87
C LEU A 81 8.98 6.45 4.26
N MET A 82 8.96 5.17 4.65
CA MET A 82 8.48 4.76 5.96
C MET A 82 9.23 5.45 7.10
N LYS A 83 10.58 5.45 7.02
CA LYS A 83 11.43 6.14 7.99
C LYS A 83 11.16 7.64 8.03
N LYS A 84 10.96 8.27 6.87
CA LYS A 84 10.73 9.72 6.76
C LYS A 84 9.42 10.15 7.43
N TYR A 85 8.37 9.34 7.32
CA TYR A 85 7.03 9.66 7.83
C TYR A 85 6.62 8.87 9.06
N ALA A 86 7.58 8.16 9.70
CA ALA A 86 7.33 7.29 10.85
C ALA A 86 6.20 6.27 10.62
N VAL A 87 6.06 5.78 9.38
CA VAL A 87 5.09 4.73 9.04
C VAL A 87 5.62 3.39 9.56
N ALA A 88 4.87 2.77 10.46
CA ALA A 88 5.21 1.47 11.02
C ALA A 88 5.08 0.37 9.94
N PRO A 89 5.98 -0.63 9.90
CA PRO A 89 5.88 -1.75 8.96
C PRO A 89 4.52 -2.44 8.95
N GLU A 90 3.90 -2.54 10.12
CA GLU A 90 2.59 -3.16 10.32
C GLU A 90 1.51 -2.51 9.45
N MET A 91 1.61 -1.20 9.17
CA MET A 91 0.65 -0.52 8.30
C MET A 91 0.72 -0.99 6.85
N LEU A 92 1.93 -1.26 6.32
CA LEU A 92 2.10 -1.80 4.97
C LEU A 92 1.77 -3.30 4.94
N GLU A 93 2.02 -4.01 6.03
CA GLU A 93 1.67 -5.43 6.16
C GLU A 93 0.16 -5.67 6.21
N GLU A 94 -0.64 -4.74 6.75
CA GLU A 94 -2.10 -4.78 6.65
C GLU A 94 -2.55 -4.69 5.18
N ILE A 95 -1.96 -3.79 4.39
CA ILE A 95 -2.26 -3.65 2.96
C ILE A 95 -1.91 -4.95 2.22
N ILE A 96 -0.71 -5.50 2.45
CA ILE A 96 -0.30 -6.79 1.87
C ILE A 96 -1.28 -7.90 2.30
N GLY A 97 -1.73 -7.89 3.55
CA GLY A 97 -2.71 -8.84 4.07
C GLY A 97 -4.09 -8.71 3.42
N GLY A 98 -4.51 -7.49 3.07
CA GLY A 98 -5.74 -7.28 2.31
C GLY A 98 -5.67 -7.89 0.93
N VAL A 99 -4.59 -7.62 0.20
CA VAL A 99 -4.37 -8.18 -1.15
C VAL A 99 -4.19 -9.71 -1.12
N GLU A 100 -3.59 -10.26 -0.07
CA GLU A 100 -3.48 -11.71 0.10
C GLU A 100 -4.85 -12.39 0.33
N MET A 101 -5.84 -11.70 0.90
CA MET A 101 -7.20 -12.23 1.06
C MET A 101 -7.86 -12.52 -0.29
N ASP A 102 -7.58 -11.69 -1.31
CA ASP A 102 -8.13 -11.85 -2.67
C ASP A 102 -7.66 -13.14 -3.35
N LEU A 103 -6.57 -13.75 -2.89
CA LEU A 103 -6.05 -15.02 -3.41
C LEU A 103 -6.91 -16.22 -3.01
N SER A 104 -7.77 -16.10 -2.00
CA SER A 104 -8.50 -17.25 -1.43
C SER A 104 -9.96 -16.99 -1.09
N ILE A 105 -10.34 -15.74 -0.82
CA ILE A 105 -11.70 -15.39 -0.40
C ILE A 105 -12.48 -14.82 -1.58
N LYS A 106 -13.52 -15.54 -2.00
CA LYS A 106 -14.44 -15.09 -3.07
C LYS A 106 -15.70 -14.42 -2.52
N ARG A 107 -16.05 -14.72 -1.26
CA ARG A 107 -17.26 -14.20 -0.61
C ARG A 107 -17.10 -14.22 0.90
N TYR A 108 -17.38 -13.08 1.53
CA TYR A 108 -17.46 -12.92 2.98
C TYR A 108 -18.84 -13.37 3.48
N GLN A 109 -18.86 -14.10 4.60
CA GLN A 109 -20.10 -14.62 5.19
C GLN A 109 -20.81 -13.56 6.03
N THR A 110 -20.03 -12.67 6.63
CA THR A 110 -20.56 -11.62 7.51
C THR A 110 -20.08 -10.24 7.05
N PHE A 111 -20.84 -9.21 7.41
CA PHE A 111 -20.40 -7.84 7.21
C PHE A 111 -19.10 -7.53 7.97
N GLU A 112 -18.89 -8.17 9.12
CA GLU A 112 -17.68 -7.98 9.92
C GLU A 112 -16.42 -8.47 9.20
N GLU A 113 -16.49 -9.64 8.54
CA GLU A 113 -15.40 -10.12 7.69
C GLU A 113 -15.14 -9.19 6.50
N LEU A 114 -16.21 -8.70 5.85
CA LEU A 114 -16.09 -7.71 4.77
C LEU A 114 -15.46 -6.40 5.28
N ARG A 115 -15.82 -5.97 6.49
CA ARG A 115 -15.28 -4.76 7.12
C ARG A 115 -13.78 -4.89 7.38
N VAL A 116 -13.30 -6.05 7.82
CA VAL A 116 -11.86 -6.33 7.97
C VAL A 116 -11.15 -6.25 6.61
N TYR A 117 -11.77 -6.79 5.56
CA TYR A 117 -11.23 -6.67 4.21
C TYR A 117 -11.12 -5.19 3.77
N CYS A 118 -12.21 -4.43 3.84
CA CYS A 118 -12.23 -3.00 3.50
C CYS A 118 -11.19 -2.22 4.29
N TYR A 119 -11.04 -2.51 5.59
CA TYR A 119 -10.01 -1.88 6.42
C TYR A 119 -8.60 -2.07 5.82
N ARG A 120 -8.28 -3.28 5.37
CA ARG A 120 -6.95 -3.60 4.85
C ARG A 120 -6.68 -3.02 3.47
N VAL A 121 -7.64 -3.12 2.54
CA VAL A 121 -7.43 -2.68 1.15
C VAL A 121 -7.69 -1.19 0.93
N ALA A 122 -8.36 -0.50 1.87
CA ALA A 122 -8.71 0.91 1.71
C ALA A 122 -8.34 1.76 2.94
N SER A 123 -8.85 1.45 4.12
CA SER A 123 -8.59 2.28 5.32
C SER A 123 -7.10 2.36 5.68
N ALA A 124 -6.35 1.25 5.59
CA ALA A 124 -4.91 1.21 5.84
C ALA A 124 -4.13 2.08 4.84
N VAL A 125 -4.55 2.11 3.57
CA VAL A 125 -3.99 3.00 2.55
C VAL A 125 -4.23 4.47 2.91
N GLY A 126 -5.43 4.79 3.41
CA GLY A 126 -5.78 6.11 3.93
C GLY A 126 -4.92 6.52 5.13
N LEU A 127 -4.70 5.60 6.07
CA LEU A 127 -3.87 5.84 7.26
C LEU A 127 -2.42 6.14 6.90
N VAL A 128 -1.81 5.41 5.96
CA VAL A 128 -0.45 5.73 5.49
C VAL A 128 -0.42 7.06 4.74
N SER A 129 -1.45 7.33 3.94
CA SER A 129 -1.56 8.57 3.16
C SER A 129 -1.56 9.82 4.06
N ILE A 130 -2.30 9.81 5.17
CA ILE A 130 -2.34 10.96 6.08
C ILE A 130 -1.01 11.20 6.81
N GLU A 131 -0.22 10.16 7.08
CA GLU A 131 1.14 10.33 7.63
C GLU A 131 2.04 11.08 6.62
N ILE A 132 1.90 10.78 5.33
CA ILE A 132 2.64 11.46 4.24
C ILE A 132 2.15 12.90 4.06
N PHE A 133 0.83 13.13 4.11
CA PHE A 133 0.24 14.46 3.97
C PHE A 133 0.54 15.34 5.19
N GLY A 134 0.64 14.73 6.37
CA GLY A 134 0.76 15.40 7.66
C GLY A 134 -0.58 15.93 8.15
N TYR A 135 -0.83 15.80 9.45
CA TYR A 135 -2.00 16.30 10.15
C TYR A 135 -1.63 16.82 11.54
N ARG A 136 -2.50 17.64 12.14
CA ARG A 136 -2.29 18.20 13.50
C ARG A 136 -3.25 17.62 14.54
N ASN A 137 -4.41 17.17 14.10
CA ASN A 137 -5.43 16.60 14.97
C ASN A 137 -5.41 15.07 14.83
N SER A 138 -5.20 14.35 15.93
CA SER A 138 -5.20 12.88 15.94
C SER A 138 -6.53 12.27 15.48
N ALA A 139 -7.66 13.01 15.61
CA ALA A 139 -8.95 12.59 15.10
C ALA A 139 -8.98 12.39 13.57
N CYS A 140 -7.99 12.93 12.83
CA CYS A 140 -7.84 12.66 11.40
C CYS A 140 -7.65 11.17 11.10
N LYS A 141 -7.12 10.36 12.05
CA LYS A 141 -6.98 8.91 11.86
C LYS A 141 -8.34 8.22 11.75
N GLU A 142 -9.28 8.59 12.60
CA GLU A 142 -10.64 8.02 12.55
C GLU A 142 -11.35 8.39 11.25
N TYR A 143 -11.19 9.65 10.81
CA TYR A 143 -11.71 10.09 9.52
C TYR A 143 -11.07 9.33 8.34
N ALA A 144 -9.76 9.08 8.39
CA ALA A 144 -9.06 8.30 7.36
C ALA A 144 -9.55 6.85 7.30
N ILE A 145 -9.89 6.26 8.45
CA ILE A 145 -10.49 4.91 8.51
C ILE A 145 -11.89 4.90 7.91
N GLN A 146 -12.70 5.93 8.17
CA GLN A 146 -14.07 5.99 7.62
C GLN A 146 -14.12 6.34 6.13
N LEU A 147 -13.13 7.08 5.63
CA LEU A 147 -13.07 7.51 4.23
C LEU A 147 -12.61 6.40 3.27
N GLY A 148 -11.68 5.55 3.73
CA GLY A 148 -11.19 4.41 2.95
C GLY A 148 -12.04 3.19 3.20
#